data_AF-A0A077WPW1-F1
#
_entry.id   AF-A0A077WPW1-F1
#
_cell.length_a   1.000
_cell.length_b   1.000
_cell.length_c   1.000
_cell.angle_alpha   90.00
_cell.angle_beta   90.00
_cell.angle_gamma   90.00
#
_symmetry.space_group_name_H-M   'P 1'
#
loop_
_entity.id
_entity.type
_entity.pdbx_description
1 polymer ?
#
loop_
_entity_poly.entity_id
_entity_poly.type
_entity_poly.pdbx_seq_one_letter_code
_entity_poly.pdbx_strand_id
1 'polypeptide(L)'
;MSFRKRNADQQPKLPPGSRLSAYNGALLISTGVPSLDDILGGGLPVGTVLLIKEDRATTYAQLLLKYFMAQGIASGHQCALASLDEDANELLRNLMWLATSDTDVDDHEEGSKLAGGRNARTGDDRLKIAWRYAHLKKFETSVRTASPQSPPSPSNTSDKNNNNNTSSSSSTSTSNEPRPYCSLFDLTKRIPESVLDESKATVLEPTAAGIQDESDDDYWTLIQDIRKLIVENNFSSALPAPPNSVRNVLRVGIHSLASPSWQSKTPHDLYKFFHALRGLLRFSFGAAVVTIPAYLYDESPNFIRRIEHMVDAVVEVESFAGSKIHNEASYTQNYHGFFYVHKLPVINSLLPPSTKLSVLSAGGSNDLAFKLRRKRFAIETFHLPPEGGVSERRTEPPPSSSSDTKKEKKSTPRRIGCGGSGVPGKQDPLEF
;
A
#
# COMPACT_ATOMS: atom_id res chain seq x y z
N MET A 1 29.16 -9.70 -32.29
CA MET A 1 29.25 -8.65 -31.25
C MET A 1 29.21 -9.31 -29.88
N SER A 2 30.32 -9.30 -29.15
CA SER A 2 30.40 -9.87 -27.80
C SER A 2 29.87 -8.84 -26.79
N PHE A 3 28.85 -9.21 -26.00
CA PHE A 3 28.38 -8.40 -24.90
C PHE A 3 29.42 -8.43 -23.78
N ARG A 4 30.29 -7.41 -23.73
CA ARG A 4 31.16 -7.19 -22.56
C ARG A 4 30.28 -6.83 -21.37
N LYS A 5 30.27 -7.71 -20.37
CA LYS A 5 29.66 -7.45 -19.07
C LYS A 5 30.37 -6.24 -18.46
N ARG A 6 29.66 -5.11 -18.32
CA ARG A 6 30.19 -3.92 -17.62
C ARG A 6 30.55 -4.32 -16.19
N ASN A 7 31.72 -3.92 -15.72
CA ASN A 7 32.13 -4.15 -14.33
C ASN A 7 31.10 -3.53 -13.38
N ALA A 8 30.69 -4.27 -12.35
CA ALA A 8 29.69 -3.81 -11.39
C ALA A 8 30.11 -2.49 -10.71
N ASP A 9 31.43 -2.29 -10.52
CA ASP A 9 32.00 -1.08 -9.93
C ASP A 9 31.90 0.18 -10.82
N GLN A 10 31.56 0.02 -12.11
CA GLN A 10 31.37 1.13 -13.05
C GLN A 10 29.89 1.52 -13.20
N GLN A 11 28.96 0.81 -12.56
CA GLN A 11 27.56 1.22 -12.58
C GLN A 11 27.33 2.37 -11.58
N PRO A 12 26.62 3.44 -11.99
CA PRO A 12 26.25 4.50 -11.05
C PRO A 12 25.42 3.89 -9.93
N LYS A 13 25.90 4.02 -8.69
CA LYS A 13 25.21 3.52 -7.50
C LYS A 13 23.89 4.26 -7.35
N LEU A 14 22.80 3.50 -7.23
CA LEU A 14 21.49 4.06 -6.94
C LEU A 14 21.48 4.65 -5.52
N PRO A 15 20.64 5.66 -5.25
CA PRO A 15 20.39 6.11 -3.89
C PRO A 15 19.99 4.94 -2.97
N PRO A 16 20.34 4.99 -1.68
CA PRO A 16 19.92 3.95 -0.72
C PRO A 16 18.40 3.80 -0.71
N GLY A 17 17.85 2.63 -0.36
CA GLY A 17 16.39 2.44 -0.25
C GLY A 17 15.59 2.66 -1.55
N SER A 18 16.26 2.65 -2.71
CA SER A 18 15.65 2.83 -4.03
C SER A 18 15.94 1.66 -4.96
N ARG A 19 15.09 1.46 -5.98
CA ARG A 19 15.27 0.43 -7.01
C ARG A 19 14.78 0.91 -8.37
N LEU A 20 15.31 0.35 -9.45
CA LEU A 20 14.77 0.63 -10.79
C LEU A 20 13.56 -0.26 -11.07
N SER A 21 12.51 0.34 -11.60
CA SER A 21 11.36 -0.37 -12.15
C SER A 21 11.79 -1.22 -13.35
N ALA A 22 11.44 -2.51 -13.32
CA ALA A 22 11.70 -3.41 -14.44
C ALA A 22 10.85 -3.08 -15.67
N TYR A 23 9.77 -2.29 -15.52
CA TYR A 23 8.83 -2.00 -16.59
C TYR A 23 9.20 -0.76 -17.41
N ASN A 24 9.55 0.35 -16.75
CA ASN A 24 9.77 1.65 -17.38
C ASN A 24 11.11 2.31 -16.96
N GLY A 25 11.96 1.61 -16.22
CA GLY A 25 13.25 2.12 -15.77
C GLY A 25 13.18 3.29 -14.79
N ALA A 26 12.00 3.65 -14.30
CA ALA A 26 11.85 4.72 -13.32
C ALA A 26 12.50 4.32 -11.98
N LEU A 27 13.12 5.28 -11.29
CA LEU A 27 13.63 5.08 -9.94
C LEU A 27 12.45 5.06 -8.96
N LEU A 28 12.26 3.97 -8.23
CA LEU A 28 11.16 3.76 -7.30
C LEU A 28 11.65 3.82 -5.86
N ILE A 29 10.85 4.41 -5.00
CA ILE A 29 11.02 4.40 -3.55
C ILE A 29 9.77 3.80 -2.87
N SER A 30 9.98 3.08 -1.76
CA SER A 30 8.86 2.46 -1.04
C SER A 30 8.02 3.52 -0.31
N THR A 31 6.72 3.35 -0.29
CA THR A 31 5.76 4.11 0.53
C THR A 31 5.80 3.72 2.01
N GLY A 32 6.48 2.63 2.38
CA GLY A 32 6.44 2.05 3.72
C GLY A 32 5.27 1.08 3.94
N VAL A 33 4.33 1.01 2.98
CA VAL A 33 3.21 0.06 2.99
C VAL A 33 3.34 -0.87 1.78
N PRO A 34 3.68 -2.16 1.97
CA PRO A 34 3.90 -3.10 0.86
C PRO A 34 2.72 -3.23 -0.11
N SER A 35 1.49 -3.19 0.40
CA SER A 35 0.28 -3.25 -0.44
C SER A 35 0.07 -2.00 -1.27
N LEU A 36 0.42 -0.81 -0.75
CA LEU A 36 0.38 0.42 -1.52
C LEU A 36 1.48 0.44 -2.58
N ASP A 37 2.67 -0.07 -2.27
CA ASP A 37 3.74 -0.24 -3.25
C ASP A 37 3.30 -1.15 -4.40
N ASP A 38 2.62 -2.27 -4.11
CA ASP A 38 2.07 -3.16 -5.15
C ASP A 38 1.06 -2.41 -6.03
N ILE A 39 0.09 -1.70 -5.44
CA ILE A 39 -0.91 -0.90 -6.16
C ILE A 39 -0.26 0.15 -7.08
N LEU A 40 0.86 0.75 -6.66
CA LEU A 40 1.62 1.72 -7.45
C LEU A 40 2.53 1.09 -8.52
N GLY A 41 2.59 -0.24 -8.60
CA GLY A 41 3.44 -0.96 -9.56
C GLY A 41 4.87 -1.20 -9.07
N GLY A 42 5.04 -1.33 -7.76
CA GLY A 42 6.29 -1.65 -7.08
C GLY A 42 6.89 -0.51 -6.25
N GLY A 43 6.15 0.56 -5.99
CA GLY A 43 6.58 1.72 -5.21
C GLY A 43 6.27 3.04 -5.89
N LEU A 44 6.53 4.15 -5.20
CA LEU A 44 6.31 5.50 -5.72
C LEU A 44 7.49 5.91 -6.62
N PRO A 45 7.26 6.30 -7.89
CA PRO A 45 8.34 6.79 -8.73
C PRO A 45 8.88 8.14 -8.24
N VAL A 46 10.20 8.28 -8.24
CA VAL A 46 10.87 9.57 -8.01
C VAL A 46 10.47 10.55 -9.11
N GLY A 47 10.24 11.80 -8.74
CA GLY A 47 9.75 12.87 -9.60
C GLY A 47 8.24 12.91 -9.77
N THR A 48 7.50 12.37 -8.79
CA THR A 48 6.03 12.34 -8.78
C THR A 48 5.42 12.89 -7.51
N VAL A 49 4.13 13.25 -7.61
CA VAL A 49 3.26 13.60 -6.48
C VAL A 49 2.17 12.54 -6.33
N LEU A 50 2.08 11.94 -5.14
CA LEU A 50 0.95 11.11 -4.71
C LEU A 50 0.02 11.95 -3.82
N LEU A 51 -1.22 12.09 -4.24
CA LEU A 51 -2.29 12.69 -3.46
C LEU A 51 -3.08 11.61 -2.73
N ILE A 52 -3.31 11.79 -1.44
CA ILE A 52 -4.17 10.94 -0.61
C ILE A 52 -5.34 11.78 -0.14
N LYS A 53 -6.55 11.44 -0.57
CA LYS A 53 -7.76 12.07 -0.05
C LYS A 53 -8.09 11.50 1.33
N GLU A 54 -8.30 12.38 2.29
CA GLU A 54 -8.67 12.07 3.66
C GLU A 54 -10.18 11.80 3.76
N ASP A 55 -10.57 10.96 4.71
CA ASP A 55 -11.96 10.78 5.11
C ASP A 55 -12.37 11.78 6.20
N ARG A 56 -13.68 11.91 6.42
CA ARG A 56 -14.24 12.84 7.42
C ARG A 56 -13.96 12.43 8.87
N ALA A 57 -13.88 11.12 9.14
CA ALA A 57 -14.05 10.60 10.50
C ALA A 57 -12.76 10.11 11.15
N THR A 58 -11.71 9.86 10.37
CA THR A 58 -10.48 9.22 10.87
C THR A 58 -9.22 9.86 10.29
N THR A 59 -8.07 9.37 10.74
CA THR A 59 -6.74 9.88 10.36
C THR A 59 -5.92 8.85 9.57
N TYR A 60 -6.58 7.94 8.84
CA TYR A 60 -5.88 6.89 8.08
C TYR A 60 -5.01 7.45 6.95
N ALA A 61 -5.41 8.56 6.32
CA ALA A 61 -4.58 9.24 5.33
C ALA A 61 -3.30 9.83 5.95
N GLN A 62 -3.39 10.46 7.13
CA GLN A 62 -2.25 10.91 7.91
C GLN A 62 -1.36 9.71 8.33
N LEU A 63 -1.94 8.55 8.64
CA LEU A 63 -1.17 7.32 8.89
C LEU A 63 -0.33 6.91 7.67
N LEU A 64 -0.91 6.91 6.46
CA LEU A 64 -0.17 6.62 5.22
C LEU A 64 0.96 7.62 4.97
N LEU A 65 0.73 8.91 5.25
CA LEU A 65 1.78 9.93 5.21
C LEU A 65 2.90 9.61 6.21
N LYS A 66 2.57 9.22 7.44
CA LYS A 66 3.55 8.83 8.46
C LYS A 66 4.36 7.59 8.03
N TYR A 67 3.75 6.59 7.39
CA TYR A 67 4.48 5.46 6.79
C TYR A 67 5.53 5.93 5.77
N PHE A 68 5.15 6.88 4.89
CA PHE A 68 6.04 7.42 3.87
C PHE A 68 7.26 8.13 4.48
N MET A 69 7.05 8.88 5.57
CA MET A 69 8.11 9.58 6.30
C MET A 69 9.00 8.61 7.08
N ALA A 70 8.41 7.66 7.82
CA ALA A 70 9.14 6.64 8.57
C ALA A 70 10.03 5.78 7.66
N GLN A 71 9.52 5.38 6.48
CA GLN A 71 10.31 4.67 5.46
C GLN A 71 11.45 5.52 4.91
N GLY A 72 11.25 6.82 4.80
CA GLY A 72 12.30 7.78 4.46
C GLY A 72 13.47 7.73 5.43
N ILE A 73 13.17 7.89 6.71
CA ILE A 73 14.18 7.89 7.78
C ILE A 73 14.90 6.54 7.85
N ALA A 74 14.16 5.42 7.83
CA ALA A 74 14.75 4.08 7.84
C ALA A 74 15.70 3.83 6.65
N SER A 75 15.38 4.40 5.49
CA SER A 75 16.20 4.31 4.27
C SER A 75 17.39 5.28 4.24
N GLY A 76 17.49 6.22 5.20
CA GLY A 76 18.50 7.29 5.18
C GLY A 76 18.23 8.39 4.15
N HIS A 77 16.99 8.52 3.69
CA HIS A 77 16.56 9.61 2.82
C HIS A 77 16.45 10.93 3.59
N GLN A 78 16.57 12.04 2.87
CA GLN A 78 16.23 13.33 3.43
C GLN A 78 14.71 13.50 3.40
N CYS A 79 14.14 13.95 4.51
CA CYS A 79 12.70 14.04 4.70
C CYS A 79 12.34 15.49 5.00
N ALA A 80 11.30 16.02 4.36
CA ALA A 80 10.74 17.33 4.63
C ALA A 80 9.25 17.16 4.97
N LEU A 81 8.78 17.71 6.09
CA LEU A 81 7.38 17.63 6.51
C LEU A 81 6.79 19.04 6.66
N ALA A 82 5.64 19.28 6.05
CA ALA A 82 4.86 20.51 6.25
C ALA A 82 3.47 20.17 6.78
N SER A 83 3.01 20.93 7.76
CA SER A 83 1.67 20.81 8.36
C SER A 83 1.30 22.16 9.01
N LEU A 84 0.07 22.62 8.79
CA LEU A 84 -0.52 23.77 9.50
C LEU A 84 -1.65 23.37 10.45
N ASP A 85 -2.13 22.12 10.38
CA ASP A 85 -3.22 21.60 11.23
C ASP A 85 -2.70 21.01 12.55
N GLU A 86 -1.50 20.45 12.50
CA GLU A 86 -0.81 19.81 13.63
C GLU A 86 0.66 20.23 13.64
N ASP A 87 1.30 20.23 14.81
CA ASP A 87 2.75 20.45 14.92
C ASP A 87 3.51 19.35 14.17
N ALA A 88 4.27 19.75 13.15
CA ALA A 88 5.07 18.86 12.34
C ALA A 88 6.18 18.16 13.14
N ASN A 89 6.71 18.77 14.20
CA ASN A 89 7.68 18.10 15.08
C ASN A 89 7.03 16.98 15.89
N GLU A 90 5.81 17.22 16.38
CA GLU A 90 5.02 16.20 17.07
C GLU A 90 4.65 15.05 16.13
N LEU A 91 4.27 15.35 14.88
CA LEU A 91 4.05 14.35 13.83
C LEU A 91 5.27 13.45 13.61
N LEU A 92 6.47 14.04 13.56
CA LEU A 92 7.73 13.30 13.40
C LEU A 92 8.06 12.40 14.61
N ARG A 93 7.87 12.90 15.83
CA ARG A 93 8.04 12.11 17.07
C ARG A 93 7.05 10.96 17.16
N ASN A 94 5.87 11.12 16.57
CA ASN A 94 4.81 10.12 16.56
C ASN A 94 4.90 9.10 15.40
N LEU A 95 5.99 9.10 14.62
CA LEU A 95 6.20 8.10 13.57
C LEU A 95 6.33 6.68 14.15
N MET A 96 5.79 5.71 13.43
CA MET A 96 5.96 4.28 13.69
C MET A 96 7.41 3.88 13.44
N TRP A 97 7.85 2.80 14.08
CA TRP A 97 9.23 2.33 13.92
C TRP A 97 9.32 0.84 13.64
N LEU A 98 10.53 0.38 13.38
CA LEU A 98 10.84 -0.95 12.88
C LEU A 98 10.37 -2.04 13.86
N ALA A 99 9.78 -3.10 13.30
CA ALA A 99 9.50 -4.32 14.03
C ALA A 99 10.80 -5.01 14.47
N THR A 100 10.78 -5.71 15.62
CA THR A 100 11.97 -6.37 16.19
C THR A 100 12.05 -7.86 15.84
N SER A 101 10.96 -8.46 15.36
CA SER A 101 10.91 -9.87 14.95
C SER A 101 9.82 -10.14 13.92
N ASP A 102 9.98 -11.16 13.08
CA ASP A 102 8.95 -11.58 12.10
C ASP A 102 7.72 -12.21 12.77
N THR A 103 7.86 -12.72 14.00
CA THR A 103 6.75 -13.22 14.83
C THR A 103 5.82 -12.11 15.31
N ASP A 104 6.19 -10.84 15.15
CA ASP A 104 5.37 -9.70 15.50
C ASP A 104 4.30 -9.37 14.43
N VAL A 105 4.29 -10.02 13.26
CA VAL A 105 3.45 -9.62 12.11
C VAL A 105 2.19 -10.46 11.96
N ASP A 106 2.16 -11.65 12.54
CA ASP A 106 1.00 -12.54 12.54
C ASP A 106 0.17 -12.31 13.81
N ASP A 107 -0.81 -11.42 13.72
CA ASP A 107 -2.01 -11.56 14.55
C ASP A 107 -2.72 -12.82 14.02
N HIS A 108 -2.40 -14.00 14.57
CA HIS A 108 -3.17 -15.21 14.28
C HIS A 108 -4.65 -14.91 14.52
N GLU A 109 -5.48 -15.17 13.51
CA GLU A 109 -6.94 -15.12 13.65
C GLU A 109 -7.38 -16.08 14.78
N GLU A 110 -7.59 -15.56 15.99
CA GLU A 110 -8.39 -16.22 17.00
C GLU A 110 -9.87 -16.15 16.59
N GLY A 111 -10.22 -16.91 15.54
CA GLY A 111 -11.58 -16.93 14.99
C GLY A 111 -11.96 -18.21 14.24
N SER A 112 -11.00 -19.09 13.92
CA SER A 112 -11.29 -20.36 13.22
C SER A 112 -10.72 -21.57 13.96
N LYS A 113 -11.10 -21.73 15.24
CA LYS A 113 -10.93 -22.99 15.99
C LYS A 113 -12.28 -23.52 16.44
N LEU A 114 -13.11 -23.94 15.50
CA LEU A 114 -14.25 -24.81 15.79
C LEU A 114 -14.30 -25.97 14.77
N ALA A 115 -14.26 -27.18 15.34
CA ALA A 115 -14.51 -28.50 14.77
C ALA A 115 -13.39 -29.19 13.96
N GLY A 116 -12.68 -30.12 14.61
CA GLY A 116 -11.88 -31.16 13.95
C GLY A 116 -10.98 -31.93 14.91
N GLY A 117 -11.55 -32.85 15.68
CA GLY A 117 -10.85 -33.66 16.68
C GLY A 117 -9.75 -34.58 16.15
N ARG A 118 -8.92 -35.03 17.10
CA ARG A 118 -7.75 -35.91 16.95
C ARG A 118 -8.03 -37.21 16.17
N ASN A 119 -6.98 -37.66 15.47
CA ASN A 119 -6.70 -38.99 14.91
C ASN A 119 -7.33 -39.36 13.55
N ALA A 120 -6.59 -39.14 12.46
CA ALA A 120 -6.54 -40.06 11.33
C ALA A 120 -5.20 -39.94 10.59
N ARG A 121 -4.58 -41.11 10.35
CA ARG A 121 -3.34 -41.33 9.62
C ARG A 121 -3.47 -40.99 8.13
N THR A 122 -2.35 -40.61 7.52
CA THR A 122 -1.96 -40.81 6.11
C THR A 122 -3.08 -40.85 5.06
N GLY A 123 -3.17 -39.81 4.23
CA GLY A 123 -3.98 -39.84 3.02
C GLY A 123 -3.88 -38.54 2.24
N ASP A 124 -3.10 -38.57 1.18
CA ASP A 124 -2.97 -37.54 0.16
C ASP A 124 -4.32 -37.34 -0.55
N ASP A 125 -5.11 -36.38 -0.05
CA ASP A 125 -6.28 -35.86 -0.78
C ASP A 125 -6.19 -34.33 -0.83
N ARG A 126 -5.15 -33.87 -1.53
CA ARG A 126 -5.02 -32.51 -2.03
C ARG A 126 -6.20 -32.24 -2.97
N LEU A 127 -7.22 -31.51 -2.47
CA LEU A 127 -8.38 -31.01 -3.23
C LEU A 127 -8.00 -30.62 -4.67
N LYS A 128 -8.41 -31.44 -5.65
CA LYS A 128 -8.04 -31.35 -7.07
C LYS A 128 -8.46 -30.02 -7.73
N ILE A 129 -9.38 -29.27 -7.12
CA ILE A 129 -9.88 -27.99 -7.63
C ILE A 129 -8.91 -26.85 -7.34
N ALA A 130 -8.17 -26.90 -6.22
CA ALA A 130 -7.27 -25.82 -5.81
C ALA A 130 -5.89 -25.84 -6.50
N TRP A 131 -5.59 -26.86 -7.31
CA TRP A 131 -4.29 -26.98 -8.00
C TRP A 131 -4.08 -25.87 -9.05
N ARG A 132 -5.16 -25.37 -9.67
CA ARG A 132 -5.09 -24.27 -10.66
C ARG A 132 -4.64 -22.94 -10.06
N TYR A 133 -4.79 -22.75 -8.75
CA TYR A 133 -4.35 -21.54 -8.04
C TYR A 133 -2.97 -21.67 -7.39
N ALA A 134 -2.33 -22.84 -7.46
CA ALA A 134 -1.02 -23.05 -6.86
C ALA A 134 0.10 -22.24 -7.54
N HIS A 135 -0.12 -21.82 -8.80
CA HIS A 135 0.84 -21.06 -9.60
C HIS A 135 0.50 -19.56 -9.72
N LEU A 136 -0.62 -19.10 -9.13
CA LEU A 136 -0.88 -17.66 -9.07
C LEU A 136 0.06 -17.04 -8.02
N LYS A 137 0.67 -15.90 -8.38
CA LYS A 137 1.47 -15.10 -7.46
C LYS A 137 0.57 -14.67 -6.31
N LYS A 138 0.65 -15.38 -5.18
CA LYS A 138 -0.04 -14.98 -3.95
C LYS A 138 0.52 -13.62 -3.53
N PHE A 139 -0.37 -12.66 -3.34
CA PHE A 139 -0.01 -11.40 -2.73
C PHE A 139 0.34 -11.68 -1.26
N GLU A 140 1.61 -11.55 -0.90
CA GLU A 140 2.06 -11.68 0.48
C GLU A 140 2.15 -10.29 1.09
N THR A 141 1.37 -10.07 2.14
CA THR A 141 1.39 -8.84 2.96
C THR A 141 2.65 -8.73 3.84
N SER A 142 3.57 -9.69 3.73
CA SER A 142 4.80 -9.79 4.53
C SER A 142 6.04 -9.56 3.65
N VAL A 143 6.96 -8.72 4.12
CA VAL A 143 8.26 -8.51 3.47
C VAL A 143 9.14 -9.75 3.71
N ARG A 144 9.50 -10.49 2.67
CA ARG A 144 10.49 -11.58 2.80
C ARG A 144 11.89 -10.99 2.96
N THR A 145 12.54 -11.22 4.10
CA THR A 145 14.00 -11.11 4.22
C THR A 145 14.63 -12.22 3.39
N ALA A 146 15.68 -11.89 2.64
CA ALA A 146 16.33 -12.85 1.76
C ALA A 146 17.03 -13.94 2.58
N SER A 147 16.46 -15.14 2.64
CA SER A 147 17.20 -16.33 3.06
C SER A 147 18.34 -16.59 2.06
N PRO A 148 19.59 -16.84 2.50
CA PRO A 148 20.68 -17.14 1.59
C PRO A 148 20.33 -18.37 0.74
N GLN A 149 20.39 -18.20 -0.58
CA GLN A 149 20.35 -19.32 -1.51
C GLN A 149 21.51 -20.26 -1.17
N SER A 150 21.18 -21.51 -0.83
CA SER A 150 22.14 -22.58 -0.61
C SER A 150 23.00 -22.79 -1.86
N PRO A 151 24.34 -22.76 -1.76
CA PRO A 151 25.21 -23.09 -2.90
C PRO A 151 25.09 -24.59 -3.25
N PRO A 152 25.28 -24.97 -4.53
CA PRO A 152 25.33 -26.37 -4.91
C PRO A 152 26.56 -27.05 -4.27
N SER A 153 26.33 -28.24 -3.74
CA SER A 153 27.27 -29.07 -2.97
C SER A 153 28.57 -29.38 -3.72
N PRO A 154 29.69 -29.44 -2.99
CA PRO A 154 30.74 -30.41 -3.28
C PRO A 154 30.92 -31.42 -2.14
N SER A 155 31.02 -32.68 -2.57
CA SER A 155 31.57 -33.89 -1.96
C SER A 155 32.24 -33.82 -0.56
N ASN A 156 31.80 -34.76 0.27
CA ASN A 156 32.39 -35.30 1.49
C ASN A 156 33.93 -35.21 1.58
N THR A 157 34.43 -34.71 2.70
CA THR A 157 35.46 -35.38 3.50
C THR A 157 35.35 -34.92 4.95
N SER A 158 35.36 -35.91 5.83
CA SER A 158 35.27 -35.85 7.28
C SER A 158 36.51 -35.23 7.91
N ASP A 159 36.34 -34.40 8.94
CA ASP A 159 37.13 -34.51 10.16
C ASP A 159 36.41 -33.91 11.37
N LYS A 160 36.40 -34.71 12.44
CA LYS A 160 35.87 -34.38 13.77
C LYS A 160 36.87 -33.47 14.47
N ASN A 161 36.40 -32.38 15.09
CA ASN A 161 36.78 -32.17 16.49
C ASN A 161 35.82 -31.26 17.25
N ASN A 162 35.59 -31.71 18.49
CA ASN A 162 34.67 -31.21 19.49
C ASN A 162 35.36 -30.11 20.30
N ASN A 163 34.64 -29.04 20.67
CA ASN A 163 34.71 -28.47 22.02
C ASN A 163 33.65 -27.39 22.25
N ASN A 164 32.86 -27.62 23.29
CA ASN A 164 31.97 -26.67 23.93
C ASN A 164 32.75 -25.49 24.51
N ASN A 165 32.21 -24.28 24.41
CA ASN A 165 32.15 -23.36 25.55
C ASN A 165 31.03 -22.33 25.36
N THR A 166 30.05 -22.43 26.26
CA THR A 166 29.01 -21.48 26.57
C THR A 166 29.63 -20.28 27.29
N SER A 167 29.55 -19.10 26.68
CA SER A 167 29.65 -17.83 27.41
C SER A 167 28.79 -16.79 26.70
N SER A 168 27.71 -16.43 27.38
CA SER A 168 26.83 -15.30 27.10
C SER A 168 27.60 -13.99 27.13
N SER A 169 27.74 -13.35 25.97
CA SER A 169 28.10 -11.93 25.89
C SER A 169 27.35 -11.29 24.74
N SER A 170 26.38 -10.45 25.10
CA SER A 170 25.70 -9.50 24.24
C SER A 170 26.72 -8.52 23.66
N SER A 171 27.05 -8.69 22.39
CA SER A 171 27.81 -7.73 21.61
C SER A 171 27.08 -7.46 20.30
N THR A 172 26.57 -6.24 20.16
CA THR A 172 25.96 -5.65 18.97
C THR A 172 26.97 -5.67 17.82
N SER A 173 26.93 -6.72 17.00
CA SER A 173 27.63 -6.74 15.72
C SER A 173 26.71 -6.15 14.66
N THR A 174 27.05 -4.96 14.15
CA THR A 174 26.51 -4.40 12.91
C THR A 174 26.75 -5.39 11.77
N SER A 175 25.76 -6.23 11.47
CA SER A 175 25.75 -7.04 10.27
C SER A 175 25.55 -6.11 9.08
N ASN A 176 26.49 -6.15 8.12
CA ASN A 176 26.45 -5.42 6.85
C ASN A 176 25.38 -6.02 5.89
N GLU A 177 24.18 -6.31 6.41
CA GLU A 177 23.08 -6.77 5.58
C GLU A 177 22.48 -5.57 4.81
N PRO A 178 22.21 -5.73 3.51
CA PRO A 178 21.57 -4.68 2.73
C PRO A 178 20.18 -4.40 3.32
N ARG A 179 19.94 -3.14 3.70
CA ARG A 179 18.65 -2.70 4.23
C ARG A 179 17.51 -3.09 3.27
N PRO A 180 16.36 -3.56 3.79
CA PRO A 180 15.24 -3.94 2.94
C PRO A 180 14.70 -2.74 2.17
N TYR A 181 14.17 -2.99 0.96
CA TYR A 181 13.58 -1.94 0.12
C TYR A 181 12.36 -1.28 0.78
N CYS A 182 11.51 -2.09 1.43
CA CYS A 182 10.38 -1.68 2.23
C CYS A 182 10.60 -2.25 3.63
N SER A 183 10.61 -1.39 4.65
CA SER A 183 10.82 -1.83 6.02
C SER A 183 9.51 -2.34 6.62
N LEU A 184 9.64 -3.22 7.61
CA LEU A 184 8.49 -3.69 8.38
C LEU A 184 8.32 -2.78 9.60
N PHE A 185 7.22 -2.03 9.64
CA PHE A 185 6.89 -1.14 10.77
C PHE A 185 5.89 -1.78 11.72
N ASP A 186 6.05 -1.48 13.01
CA ASP A 186 5.12 -1.81 14.08
C ASP A 186 4.45 -0.53 14.58
N LEU A 187 3.13 -0.44 14.36
CA LEU A 187 2.31 0.70 14.77
C LEU A 187 2.26 0.94 16.30
N THR A 188 2.60 -0.06 17.09
CA THR A 188 2.67 0.05 18.55
C THR A 188 3.97 0.68 19.04
N LYS A 189 4.97 0.83 18.16
CA LYS A 189 6.26 1.43 18.48
C LYS A 189 6.36 2.85 17.95
N ARG A 190 7.32 3.60 18.51
CA ARG A 190 7.66 4.95 18.07
C ARG A 190 9.12 5.05 17.69
N ILE A 191 9.42 5.99 16.81
CA ILE A 191 10.80 6.28 16.40
C ILE A 191 11.60 6.71 17.65
N PRO A 192 12.80 6.16 17.88
CA PRO A 192 13.67 6.62 18.96
C PRO A 192 14.20 8.04 18.67
N GLU A 193 14.25 8.90 19.70
CA GLU A 193 14.71 10.29 19.55
C GLU A 193 16.13 10.37 18.97
N SER A 194 17.03 9.46 19.37
CA SER A 194 18.39 9.40 18.83
C SER A 194 18.43 9.19 17.31
N VAL A 195 17.48 8.43 16.76
CA VAL A 195 17.39 8.21 15.32
C VAL A 195 16.82 9.45 14.63
N LEU A 196 15.88 10.15 15.27
CA LEU A 196 15.31 11.38 14.75
C LEU A 196 16.37 12.49 14.71
N ASP A 197 17.19 12.63 15.75
CA ASP A 197 18.30 13.59 15.85
C ASP A 197 19.39 13.33 14.79
N GLU A 198 19.70 12.05 14.52
CA GLU A 198 20.63 11.66 13.46
C GLU A 198 20.03 11.78 12.06
N SER A 199 18.70 11.82 11.95
CA SER A 199 18.01 11.86 10.67
C SER A 199 18.11 13.24 10.01
N LYS A 200 18.07 13.25 8.68
CA LYS A 200 17.95 14.49 7.90
C LYS A 200 16.48 14.85 7.70
N ALA A 201 15.73 14.90 8.79
CA ALA A 201 14.34 15.36 8.77
C ALA A 201 14.29 16.88 8.98
N THR A 202 13.57 17.58 8.12
CA THR A 202 13.38 19.03 8.17
C THR A 202 11.89 19.32 8.27
N VAL A 203 11.51 20.17 9.21
CA VAL A 203 10.16 20.71 9.27
C VAL A 203 10.09 21.98 8.43
N LEU A 204 9.07 22.08 7.59
CA LEU A 204 8.74 23.28 6.83
C LEU A 204 7.54 23.93 7.52
N GLU A 205 7.69 25.15 7.99
CA GLU A 205 6.63 25.94 8.61
C GLU A 205 6.23 27.07 7.65
N PRO A 206 5.34 26.79 6.67
CA PRO A 206 4.91 27.79 5.72
C PRO A 206 3.93 28.73 6.41
N THR A 207 4.45 29.72 7.12
CA THR A 207 3.65 30.74 7.77
C THR A 207 4.07 32.11 7.27
N ALA A 208 3.18 32.79 6.55
CA ALA A 208 3.39 34.17 6.14
C ALA A 208 3.50 35.15 7.34
N ALA A 209 3.14 34.72 8.56
CA ALA A 209 3.20 35.54 9.78
C ALA A 209 4.66 35.82 10.19
N GLY A 210 5.23 36.88 9.60
CA GLY A 210 6.56 37.38 9.90
C GLY A 210 7.33 37.89 8.69
N ILE A 211 6.86 37.62 7.46
CA ILE A 211 7.46 38.15 6.23
C ILE A 211 6.90 39.55 5.96
N GLN A 212 7.81 40.52 5.77
CA GLN A 212 7.48 41.94 5.55
C GLN A 212 6.78 42.21 4.21
N ASP A 213 6.79 41.24 3.29
CA ASP A 213 6.10 41.32 2.00
C ASP A 213 4.65 40.84 2.11
N GLU A 214 3.72 41.79 2.11
CA GLU A 214 2.27 41.57 2.05
C GLU A 214 1.81 40.80 0.78
N SER A 215 2.71 40.42 -0.14
CA SER A 215 2.38 39.77 -1.42
C SER A 215 2.32 38.25 -1.39
N ASP A 216 2.99 37.56 -0.46
CA ASP A 216 3.16 36.10 -0.52
C ASP A 216 2.15 35.33 0.36
N ASP A 217 1.64 34.20 -0.15
CA ASP A 217 0.73 33.28 0.57
C ASP A 217 1.45 32.03 1.11
N ASP A 218 0.75 31.21 1.91
CA ASP A 218 1.35 30.02 2.55
C ASP A 218 1.82 29.00 1.51
N TYR A 219 1.09 28.84 0.41
CA TYR A 219 1.45 27.92 -0.67
C TYR A 219 2.70 28.40 -1.42
N TRP A 220 2.80 29.70 -1.67
CA TRP A 220 3.99 30.30 -2.27
C TRP A 220 5.22 30.12 -1.38
N THR A 221 5.08 30.39 -0.08
CA THR A 221 6.16 30.21 0.90
C THR A 221 6.63 28.75 0.91
N LEU A 222 5.69 27.80 1.01
CA LEU A 222 5.99 26.38 1.00
C LEU A 222 6.74 25.93 -0.26
N ILE A 223 6.32 26.39 -1.45
CA ILE A 223 6.99 25.98 -2.69
C ILE A 223 8.39 26.56 -2.81
N GLN A 224 8.64 27.78 -2.29
CA GLN A 224 9.99 28.34 -2.25
C GLN A 224 10.89 27.56 -1.28
N ASP A 225 10.38 27.15 -0.12
CA ASP A 225 11.15 26.33 0.82
C ASP A 225 11.51 24.97 0.22
N ILE A 226 10.55 24.30 -0.44
CA ILE A 226 10.82 23.04 -1.15
C ILE A 226 11.85 23.25 -2.26
N ARG A 227 11.74 24.35 -3.03
CA ARG A 227 12.71 24.70 -4.08
C ARG A 227 14.11 24.91 -3.50
N LYS A 228 14.21 25.68 -2.42
CA LYS A 228 15.47 25.95 -1.71
C LYS A 228 16.11 24.65 -1.26
N LEU A 229 15.34 23.77 -0.64
CA LEU A 229 15.80 22.45 -0.19
C LEU A 229 16.32 21.60 -1.36
N ILE A 230 15.63 21.58 -2.51
CA ILE A 230 16.06 20.82 -3.70
C ILE A 230 17.40 21.32 -4.24
N VAL A 231 17.58 22.65 -4.31
CA VAL A 231 18.77 23.27 -4.88
C VAL A 231 19.96 23.17 -3.94
N GLU A 232 19.80 23.56 -2.68
CA GLU A 232 20.89 23.62 -1.69
C GLU A 232 21.42 22.23 -1.33
N ASN A 233 20.55 21.21 -1.32
CA ASN A 233 20.93 19.85 -0.95
C ASN A 233 21.19 18.92 -2.16
N ASN A 234 21.42 19.47 -3.35
CA ASN A 234 21.83 18.73 -4.56
C ASN A 234 20.84 17.65 -5.02
N PHE A 235 19.53 17.85 -4.81
CA PHE A 235 18.50 16.94 -5.31
C PHE A 235 18.13 17.19 -6.77
N SER A 236 18.52 18.32 -7.38
CA SER A 236 18.23 18.57 -8.80
C SER A 236 18.84 17.49 -9.70
N SER A 237 18.03 16.88 -10.57
CA SER A 237 18.50 15.90 -11.56
C SER A 237 19.12 16.54 -12.80
N ALA A 238 18.89 17.84 -13.01
CA ALA A 238 19.43 18.61 -14.11
C ALA A 238 20.92 19.00 -13.91
N LEU A 239 21.37 19.05 -12.65
CA LEU A 239 22.75 19.39 -12.30
C LEU A 239 23.54 18.10 -12.01
N PRO A 240 24.81 17.96 -12.47
CA PRO A 240 25.63 16.81 -12.11
C PRO A 240 25.88 16.78 -10.59
N ALA A 241 25.97 15.57 -10.02
CA ALA A 241 26.36 15.44 -8.63
C ALA A 241 27.81 15.94 -8.43
N PRO A 242 28.12 16.67 -7.35
CA PRO A 242 29.49 17.00 -7.00
C PRO A 242 30.40 15.75 -6.97
N PRO A 243 31.68 15.86 -7.37
CA PRO A 243 32.62 14.74 -7.29
C PRO A 243 32.64 14.14 -5.89
N ASN A 244 32.67 12.80 -5.80
CA ASN A 244 32.66 12.03 -4.55
C ASN A 244 31.38 12.13 -3.69
N SER A 245 30.31 12.75 -4.18
CA SER A 245 29.01 12.73 -3.49
C SER A 245 28.11 11.60 -4.02
N VAL A 246 27.41 10.92 -3.11
CA VAL A 246 26.38 9.95 -3.46
C VAL A 246 25.04 10.69 -3.53
N ARG A 247 24.27 10.46 -4.60
CA ARG A 247 22.91 10.98 -4.72
C ARG A 247 22.03 10.41 -3.61
N ASN A 248 21.28 11.28 -2.94
CA ASN A 248 20.23 10.89 -2.01
C ASN A 248 18.85 11.21 -2.62
N VAL A 249 17.78 10.70 -1.99
CA VAL A 249 16.39 11.02 -2.33
C VAL A 249 15.81 11.98 -1.30
N LEU A 250 15.00 12.91 -1.79
CA LEU A 250 14.15 13.79 -0.98
C LEU A 250 12.72 13.23 -0.92
N ARG A 251 12.17 13.13 0.28
CA ARG A 251 10.76 12.81 0.53
C ARG A 251 10.07 14.01 1.12
N VAL A 252 9.07 14.54 0.42
CA VAL A 252 8.27 15.67 0.89
C VAL A 252 6.91 15.14 1.35
N GLY A 253 6.64 15.23 2.64
CA GLY A 253 5.33 14.98 3.23
C GLY A 253 4.61 16.31 3.44
N ILE A 254 3.35 16.41 3.02
CA ILE A 254 2.51 17.58 3.26
C ILE A 254 1.18 17.10 3.83
N HIS A 255 0.89 17.53 5.04
CA HIS A 255 -0.27 17.12 5.80
C HIS A 255 -1.43 18.10 5.61
N SER A 256 -2.61 17.54 5.31
CA SER A 256 -3.91 18.21 5.19
C SER A 256 -3.85 19.51 4.39
N LEU A 257 -3.20 19.47 3.23
CA LEU A 257 -3.09 20.63 2.34
C LEU A 257 -4.49 21.07 1.91
N ALA A 258 -4.75 22.38 1.93
CA ALA A 258 -6.08 22.96 1.69
C ALA A 258 -7.11 22.67 2.81
N SER A 259 -6.68 22.33 4.02
CA SER A 259 -7.53 22.52 5.20
C SER A 259 -7.80 24.02 5.44
N PRO A 260 -8.76 24.37 6.32
CA PRO A 260 -9.01 25.77 6.71
C PRO A 260 -7.81 26.51 7.32
N SER A 261 -6.77 25.79 7.75
CA SER A 261 -5.56 26.40 8.30
C SER A 261 -4.66 27.03 7.23
N TRP A 262 -4.78 26.58 5.97
CA TRP A 262 -3.99 27.09 4.86
C TRP A 262 -4.60 28.35 4.26
N GLN A 263 -3.86 29.45 4.27
CA GLN A 263 -4.33 30.72 3.71
C GLN A 263 -3.90 30.87 2.25
N SER A 264 -4.89 31.08 1.38
CA SER A 264 -4.67 31.51 -0.01
C SER A 264 -5.14 32.95 -0.20
N LYS A 265 -4.42 33.73 -1.02
CA LYS A 265 -4.86 35.09 -1.41
C LYS A 265 -5.86 35.04 -2.55
N THR A 266 -5.66 34.12 -3.47
CA THR A 266 -6.50 33.91 -4.64
C THR A 266 -6.93 32.45 -4.70
N PRO A 267 -8.10 32.15 -5.30
CA PRO A 267 -8.53 30.77 -5.49
C PRO A 267 -7.59 29.95 -6.39
N HIS A 268 -6.61 30.59 -7.04
CA HIS A 268 -5.68 29.95 -7.97
C HIS A 268 -4.37 29.47 -7.32
N ASP A 269 -4.04 29.93 -6.11
CA ASP A 269 -2.70 29.73 -5.54
C ASP A 269 -2.42 28.26 -5.21
N LEU A 270 -3.41 27.54 -4.70
CA LEU A 270 -3.33 26.08 -4.54
C LEU A 270 -3.02 25.36 -5.86
N TYR A 271 -3.63 25.81 -6.97
CA TYR A 271 -3.39 25.20 -8.28
C TYR A 271 -2.00 25.54 -8.83
N LYS A 272 -1.54 26.79 -8.64
CA LYS A 272 -0.18 27.19 -8.98
C LYS A 272 0.83 26.37 -8.18
N PHE A 273 0.57 26.12 -6.90
CA PHE A 273 1.38 25.28 -6.04
C PHE A 273 1.54 23.87 -6.59
N PHE A 274 0.44 23.16 -6.85
CA PHE A 274 0.53 21.80 -7.40
C PHE A 274 1.23 21.76 -8.75
N HIS A 275 0.97 22.73 -9.62
CA HIS A 275 1.65 22.85 -10.91
C HIS A 275 3.17 23.03 -10.72
N ALA A 276 3.59 23.94 -9.83
CA ALA A 276 4.98 24.20 -9.53
C ALA A 276 5.65 23.00 -8.84
N LEU A 277 5.00 22.38 -7.85
CA LEU A 277 5.50 21.21 -7.13
C LEU A 277 5.78 20.05 -8.09
N ARG A 278 4.82 19.74 -8.97
CA ARG A 278 4.98 18.69 -9.97
C ARG A 278 6.16 18.99 -10.90
N GLY A 279 6.28 20.24 -11.35
CA GLY A 279 7.39 20.68 -12.20
C GLY A 279 8.75 20.56 -11.52
N LEU A 280 8.87 21.03 -10.27
CA LEU A 280 10.09 20.93 -9.48
C LEU A 280 10.50 19.48 -9.25
N LEU A 281 9.56 18.63 -8.84
CA LEU A 281 9.86 17.23 -8.54
C LEU A 281 10.31 16.48 -9.78
N ARG A 282 9.71 16.73 -10.95
CA ARG A 282 10.05 16.06 -12.21
C ARG A 282 11.53 16.16 -12.56
N PHE A 283 12.19 17.25 -12.19
CA PHE A 283 13.62 17.50 -12.42
C PHE A 283 14.45 17.41 -11.13
N SER A 284 14.03 16.53 -10.22
CA SER A 284 14.73 16.27 -8.96
C SER A 284 14.74 14.78 -8.62
N PHE A 285 15.60 14.39 -7.69
CA PHE A 285 15.56 13.12 -6.97
C PHE A 285 14.58 13.19 -5.78
N GLY A 286 13.42 13.84 -5.96
CA GLY A 286 12.41 14.03 -4.93
C GLY A 286 11.07 13.37 -5.28
N ALA A 287 10.31 12.97 -4.29
CA ALA A 287 8.90 12.59 -4.43
C ALA A 287 8.08 13.17 -3.29
N ALA A 288 6.80 13.48 -3.56
CA ALA A 288 5.90 14.03 -2.56
C ALA A 288 4.70 13.14 -2.29
N VAL A 289 4.30 13.07 -1.02
CA VAL A 289 2.99 12.57 -0.58
C VAL A 289 2.26 13.74 0.07
N VAL A 290 1.08 14.03 -0.45
CA VAL A 290 0.22 15.14 0.01
C VAL A 290 -1.10 14.54 0.45
N THR A 291 -1.54 14.83 1.68
CA THR A 291 -2.90 14.52 2.11
C THR A 291 -3.80 15.75 1.93
N ILE A 292 -5.07 15.56 1.58
CA ILE A 292 -6.05 16.64 1.39
C ILE A 292 -7.41 16.25 1.97
N PRO A 293 -8.06 17.10 2.79
CA PRO A 293 -9.40 16.84 3.32
C PRO A 293 -10.47 17.04 2.23
N ALA A 294 -10.51 16.13 1.26
CA ALA A 294 -11.36 16.23 0.07
C ALA A 294 -12.86 16.34 0.39
N TYR A 295 -13.29 15.71 1.49
CA TYR A 295 -14.68 15.76 1.99
C TYR A 295 -15.17 17.17 2.35
N LEU A 296 -14.26 18.16 2.52
CA LEU A 296 -14.64 19.56 2.73
C LEU A 296 -15.13 20.22 1.43
N TYR A 297 -14.89 19.60 0.27
CA TYR A 297 -15.08 20.17 -1.05
C TYR A 297 -16.09 19.40 -1.91
N ASP A 298 -16.87 18.48 -1.33
CA ASP A 298 -17.87 17.68 -2.06
C ASP A 298 -18.90 18.56 -2.79
N GLU A 299 -19.30 19.67 -2.16
CA GLU A 299 -20.24 20.65 -2.72
C GLU A 299 -19.58 21.64 -3.69
N SER A 300 -18.24 21.58 -3.86
CA SER A 300 -17.46 22.46 -4.71
C SER A 300 -17.11 21.77 -6.03
N PRO A 301 -17.90 21.97 -7.11
CA PRO A 301 -17.76 21.19 -8.33
C PRO A 301 -16.38 21.38 -8.96
N ASN A 302 -15.76 20.25 -9.33
CA ASN A 302 -14.46 20.18 -10.00
C ASN A 302 -13.26 20.70 -9.19
N PHE A 303 -13.41 21.12 -7.93
CA PHE A 303 -12.29 21.61 -7.12
C PHE A 303 -11.21 20.54 -6.96
N ILE A 304 -11.58 19.39 -6.37
CA ILE A 304 -10.69 18.24 -6.20
C ILE A 304 -10.27 17.65 -7.55
N ARG A 305 -11.20 17.54 -8.50
CA ARG A 305 -10.91 16.97 -9.84
C ARG A 305 -9.81 17.73 -10.60
N ARG A 306 -9.75 19.06 -10.48
CA ARG A 306 -8.65 19.85 -11.06
C ARG A 306 -7.31 19.51 -10.41
N ILE A 307 -7.27 19.28 -9.10
CA ILE A 307 -6.07 18.84 -8.37
C ILE A 307 -5.63 17.46 -8.85
N GLU A 308 -6.56 16.50 -9.00
CA GLU A 308 -6.29 15.16 -9.53
C GLU A 308 -5.62 15.19 -10.90
N HIS A 309 -5.95 16.17 -11.75
CA HIS A 309 -5.31 16.34 -13.05
C HIS A 309 -3.86 16.83 -12.97
N MET A 310 -3.50 17.59 -11.94
CA MET A 310 -2.15 18.16 -11.76
C MET A 310 -1.17 17.21 -11.06
N VAL A 311 -1.64 16.27 -10.24
CA VAL A 311 -0.77 15.28 -9.57
C VAL A 311 -0.57 14.03 -10.42
N ASP A 312 0.34 13.14 -10.06
CA ASP A 312 0.65 11.95 -10.87
C ASP A 312 -0.10 10.70 -10.40
N ALA A 313 -0.40 10.60 -9.10
CA ALA A 313 -1.18 9.51 -8.51
C ALA A 313 -2.20 10.06 -7.50
N VAL A 314 -3.36 9.42 -7.41
CA VAL A 314 -4.44 9.79 -6.49
C VAL A 314 -5.04 8.53 -5.90
N VAL A 315 -5.03 8.45 -4.58
CA VAL A 315 -5.73 7.42 -3.81
C VAL A 315 -6.64 8.09 -2.79
N GLU A 316 -7.64 7.37 -2.31
CA GLU A 316 -8.59 7.85 -1.33
C GLU A 316 -8.84 6.76 -0.30
N VAL A 317 -8.89 7.18 0.96
CA VAL A 317 -9.25 6.32 2.07
C VAL A 317 -10.62 6.74 2.53
N GLU A 318 -11.58 5.79 2.57
CA GLU A 318 -12.92 6.04 3.11
C GLU A 318 -13.16 5.07 4.27
N SER A 319 -13.16 5.58 5.51
CA SER A 319 -13.47 4.74 6.66
C SER A 319 -14.96 4.43 6.75
N PHE A 320 -15.28 3.23 7.26
CA PHE A 320 -16.64 2.90 7.68
C PHE A 320 -17.09 3.68 8.92
N ALA A 321 -16.15 4.26 9.66
CA ALA A 321 -16.45 5.06 10.85
C ALA A 321 -17.41 6.21 10.51
N GLY A 322 -18.50 6.31 11.27
CA GLY A 322 -19.52 7.35 11.06
C GLY A 322 -20.51 7.07 9.94
N SER A 323 -20.36 6.00 9.14
CA SER A 323 -21.35 5.60 8.14
C SER A 323 -22.43 4.71 8.74
N LYS A 324 -23.68 5.20 8.72
CA LYS A 324 -24.85 4.40 9.15
C LYS A 324 -25.02 3.12 8.33
N ILE A 325 -24.67 3.17 7.04
CA ILE A 325 -24.80 2.03 6.12
C ILE A 325 -23.78 0.94 6.46
N HIS A 326 -22.53 1.34 6.73
CA HIS A 326 -21.46 0.37 6.96
C HIS A 326 -21.47 -0.18 8.39
N ASN A 327 -21.85 0.61 9.40
CA ASN A 327 -21.81 0.18 10.80
C ASN A 327 -22.54 -1.14 11.10
N GLU A 328 -23.57 -1.50 10.34
CA GLU A 328 -24.35 -2.72 10.54
C GLU A 328 -23.93 -3.88 9.62
N ALA A 329 -23.03 -3.64 8.67
CA ALA A 329 -22.65 -4.61 7.67
C ALA A 329 -21.63 -5.63 8.21
N SER A 330 -21.83 -6.91 7.89
CA SER A 330 -20.98 -8.01 8.38
C SER A 330 -19.51 -7.92 7.95
N TYR A 331 -19.22 -7.26 6.82
CA TYR A 331 -17.83 -7.08 6.35
C TYR A 331 -17.00 -6.12 7.22
N THR A 332 -17.63 -5.29 8.05
CA THR A 332 -16.92 -4.34 8.93
C THR A 332 -16.16 -5.03 10.07
N GLN A 333 -16.44 -6.30 10.34
CA GLN A 333 -15.63 -7.13 11.25
C GLN A 333 -14.22 -7.36 10.70
N ASN A 334 -14.10 -7.40 9.36
CA ASN A 334 -12.85 -7.70 8.69
C ASN A 334 -12.14 -6.44 8.21
N TYR A 335 -12.89 -5.42 7.78
CA TYR A 335 -12.39 -4.23 7.10
C TYR A 335 -12.73 -2.95 7.86
N HIS A 336 -11.84 -1.96 7.80
CA HIS A 336 -12.03 -0.66 8.45
C HIS A 336 -12.52 0.43 7.50
N GLY A 337 -12.48 0.16 6.19
CA GLY A 337 -12.92 1.07 5.16
C GLY A 337 -12.54 0.62 3.76
N PHE A 338 -12.97 1.38 2.76
CA PHE A 338 -12.60 1.22 1.37
C PHE A 338 -11.34 2.00 1.02
N PHE A 339 -10.62 1.50 0.01
CA PHE A 339 -9.44 2.15 -0.53
C PHE A 339 -9.64 2.36 -2.03
N TYR A 340 -9.80 3.60 -2.47
CA TYR A 340 -10.04 3.90 -3.88
C TYR A 340 -8.77 4.33 -4.59
N VAL A 341 -8.59 3.85 -5.80
CA VAL A 341 -7.49 4.24 -6.69
C VAL A 341 -8.07 5.03 -7.84
N HIS A 342 -7.92 6.35 -7.79
CA HIS A 342 -8.46 7.27 -8.81
C HIS A 342 -7.50 7.48 -9.96
N LYS A 343 -6.19 7.50 -9.68
CA LYS A 343 -5.14 7.76 -10.67
C LYS A 343 -3.83 7.07 -10.27
N LEU A 344 -3.14 6.49 -11.24
CA LEU A 344 -1.85 5.82 -11.04
C LEU A 344 -0.75 6.48 -11.89
N PRO A 345 0.52 6.43 -11.43
CA PRO A 345 1.60 7.14 -12.10
C PRO A 345 1.98 6.48 -13.43
N VAL A 346 2.19 7.31 -14.45
CA VAL A 346 2.54 6.89 -15.82
C VAL A 346 3.88 7.47 -16.29
N ILE A 347 4.83 7.64 -15.37
CA ILE A 347 6.16 8.15 -15.73
C ILE A 347 6.83 7.18 -16.71
N ASN A 348 7.37 7.71 -17.82
CA ASN A 348 8.04 6.94 -18.87
C ASN A 348 7.20 5.79 -19.45
N SER A 349 5.87 5.85 -19.38
CA SER A 349 4.98 4.85 -19.97
C SER A 349 3.63 5.46 -20.36
N LEU A 350 2.91 4.79 -21.27
CA LEU A 350 1.54 5.16 -21.63
C LEU A 350 0.50 4.55 -20.69
N LEU A 351 0.85 3.48 -19.99
CA LEU A 351 -0.03 2.77 -19.06
C LEU A 351 0.66 2.66 -17.69
N PRO A 352 -0.11 2.71 -16.58
CA PRO A 352 0.44 2.53 -15.26
C PRO A 352 1.16 1.17 -15.13
N PRO A 353 2.37 1.09 -14.55
CA PRO A 353 3.08 -0.18 -14.37
C PRO A 353 2.29 -1.21 -13.56
N SER A 354 1.43 -0.73 -12.64
CA SER A 354 0.53 -1.53 -11.82
C SER A 354 -0.39 -2.45 -12.63
N THR A 355 -0.81 -2.04 -13.83
CA THR A 355 -1.67 -2.87 -14.72
C THR A 355 -1.07 -4.23 -15.04
N LYS A 356 0.26 -4.36 -15.01
CA LYS A 356 0.97 -5.64 -15.25
C LYS A 356 1.64 -6.19 -14.01
N LEU A 357 2.10 -5.32 -13.10
CA LEU A 357 2.98 -5.71 -11.99
C LEU A 357 2.23 -5.97 -10.68
N SER A 358 1.13 -5.26 -10.46
CA SER A 358 0.37 -5.31 -9.20
C SER A 358 -0.46 -6.57 -9.15
N VAL A 359 -0.47 -7.29 -8.03
CA VAL A 359 -1.45 -8.37 -7.83
C VAL A 359 -2.81 -7.81 -7.43
N LEU A 360 -2.83 -6.69 -6.71
CA LEU A 360 -4.05 -6.05 -6.25
C LEU A 360 -4.77 -5.27 -7.37
N SER A 361 -4.03 -4.77 -8.36
CA SER A 361 -4.57 -3.99 -9.48
C SER A 361 -4.54 -4.73 -10.82
N ALA A 362 -3.80 -5.84 -10.99
CA ALA A 362 -3.85 -6.61 -12.23
C ALA A 362 -5.10 -7.51 -12.25
N GLY A 363 -6.07 -7.15 -13.09
CA GLY A 363 -7.24 -7.99 -13.35
C GLY A 363 -8.55 -7.24 -13.59
N GLY A 364 -8.61 -5.94 -13.29
CA GLY A 364 -9.82 -5.12 -13.47
C GLY A 364 -10.07 -4.16 -12.29
N SER A 365 -11.31 -3.69 -12.17
CA SER A 365 -11.80 -2.89 -11.04
C SER A 365 -11.93 -3.76 -9.78
N ASN A 366 -10.81 -4.19 -9.22
CA ASN A 366 -10.84 -4.84 -7.92
C ASN A 366 -11.27 -3.79 -6.89
N ASP A 367 -12.41 -4.02 -6.25
CA ASP A 367 -12.78 -3.26 -5.06
C ASP A 367 -11.72 -3.53 -4.01
N LEU A 368 -11.10 -2.48 -3.47
CA LEU A 368 -10.06 -2.60 -2.44
C LEU A 368 -10.63 -2.10 -1.12
N ALA A 369 -10.22 -2.78 -0.06
CA ALA A 369 -10.50 -2.37 1.30
C ALA A 369 -9.22 -2.42 2.13
N PHE A 370 -9.20 -1.64 3.19
CA PHE A 370 -8.06 -1.61 4.09
C PHE A 370 -8.43 -2.17 5.47
N LYS A 371 -7.41 -2.68 6.14
CA LYS A 371 -7.48 -3.18 7.50
C LYS A 371 -6.38 -2.52 8.32
N LEU A 372 -6.77 -1.92 9.44
CA LEU A 372 -5.84 -1.57 10.50
C LEU A 372 -5.81 -2.74 11.49
N ARG A 373 -4.71 -3.49 11.52
CA ARG A 373 -4.44 -4.45 12.60
C ARG A 373 -3.63 -3.77 13.69
N ARG A 374 -3.42 -4.45 14.82
CA ARG A 374 -2.73 -3.87 15.99
C ARG A 374 -1.37 -3.28 15.63
N LYS A 375 -0.63 -3.97 14.75
CA LYS A 375 0.76 -3.64 14.40
C LYS A 375 0.96 -3.16 12.97
N ARG A 376 -0.04 -3.30 12.07
CA ARG A 376 0.13 -3.00 10.63
C ARG A 376 -1.14 -2.48 9.96
N PHE A 377 -0.94 -1.62 8.98
CA PHE A 377 -1.94 -1.26 7.97
C PHE A 377 -1.76 -2.13 6.72
N ALA A 378 -2.84 -2.68 6.19
CA ALA A 378 -2.83 -3.49 4.97
C ALA A 378 -3.99 -3.15 4.05
N ILE A 379 -3.72 -3.14 2.74
CA ILE A 379 -4.73 -3.02 1.69
C ILE A 379 -4.84 -4.38 1.00
N GLU A 380 -6.06 -4.83 0.76
CA GLU A 380 -6.34 -6.10 0.10
C GLU A 380 -7.60 -5.97 -0.76
N THR A 381 -7.83 -6.95 -1.63
CA THR A 381 -9.08 -7.05 -2.38
C THR A 381 -10.25 -7.24 -1.40
N PHE A 382 -11.25 -6.39 -1.54
CA PHE A 382 -12.49 -6.48 -0.80
C PHE A 382 -13.27 -7.71 -1.26
N HIS A 383 -13.74 -8.50 -0.31
CA HIS A 383 -14.64 -9.61 -0.57
C HIS A 383 -15.83 -9.48 0.36
N LEU A 384 -17.03 -9.59 -0.21
CA LEU A 384 -18.24 -9.73 0.59
C LEU A 384 -18.17 -11.04 1.38
N PRO A 385 -18.44 -11.02 2.69
CA PRO A 385 -18.62 -12.25 3.45
C PRO A 385 -19.78 -13.04 2.81
N PRO A 386 -19.71 -14.38 2.81
CA PRO A 386 -20.79 -15.19 2.26
C PRO A 386 -22.11 -14.83 2.93
N GLU A 387 -23.12 -14.52 2.12
CA GLU A 387 -24.47 -14.27 2.62
C GLU A 387 -24.98 -15.51 3.38
N GLY A 388 -25.56 -15.30 4.56
CA GLY A 388 -25.95 -16.37 5.48
C GLY A 388 -24.78 -16.81 6.36
N GLY A 389 -24.68 -16.17 7.53
CA GLY A 389 -23.68 -16.51 8.54
C GLY A 389 -23.75 -17.99 8.96
N VAL A 390 -22.72 -18.44 9.67
CA VAL A 390 -22.58 -19.82 10.18
C VAL A 390 -23.80 -20.30 10.99
N SER A 391 -24.64 -19.38 11.46
CA SER A 391 -25.88 -19.63 12.20
C SER A 391 -27.05 -20.15 11.37
N GLU A 392 -27.08 -19.99 10.04
CA GLU A 392 -28.20 -20.47 9.20
C GLU A 392 -28.04 -21.91 8.73
N ARG A 393 -26.85 -22.52 8.92
CA ARG A 393 -26.62 -23.92 8.59
C ARG A 393 -27.06 -24.84 9.72
N ARG A 394 -28.33 -24.73 10.13
CA ARG A 394 -28.98 -25.74 10.98
C ARG A 394 -30.20 -26.26 10.25
N THR A 395 -29.98 -27.06 9.21
CA THR A 395 -31.03 -27.97 8.75
C THR A 395 -31.34 -28.90 9.91
N GLU A 396 -32.55 -28.83 10.44
CA GLU A 396 -33.03 -29.76 11.45
C GLU A 396 -32.82 -31.19 10.95
N PRO A 397 -32.36 -32.12 11.80
CA PRO A 397 -32.22 -33.51 11.41
C PRO A 397 -33.59 -34.05 10.97
N PRO A 398 -33.66 -34.88 9.90
CA PRO A 398 -34.92 -35.40 9.41
C PRO A 398 -35.65 -36.16 10.53
N PRO A 399 -36.98 -35.96 10.69
CA PRO A 399 -37.72 -36.60 11.77
C PRO A 399 -37.64 -38.12 11.62
N SER A 400 -37.23 -38.77 12.70
CA SER A 400 -37.20 -40.23 12.83
C SER A 400 -38.59 -40.81 12.57
N SER A 401 -38.65 -41.73 11.61
CA SER A 401 -39.83 -42.51 11.24
C SER A 401 -40.47 -43.21 12.45
N SER A 402 -41.76 -42.97 12.67
CA SER A 402 -42.63 -43.93 13.38
C SER A 402 -43.99 -44.04 12.68
N SER A 403 -44.20 -45.25 12.15
CA SER A 403 -45.43 -46.04 11.99
C SER A 403 -46.76 -45.40 11.55
N ASP A 404 -47.21 -45.92 10.39
CA ASP A 404 -48.55 -46.45 10.09
C ASP A 404 -49.78 -45.54 10.10
N THR A 405 -50.36 -45.33 8.90
CA THR A 405 -51.64 -45.97 8.54
C THR A 405 -51.95 -45.91 7.04
N LYS A 406 -52.53 -47.02 6.55
CA LYS A 406 -52.90 -47.37 5.17
C LYS A 406 -54.13 -46.60 4.66
N LYS A 407 -54.15 -46.33 3.34
CA LYS A 407 -55.23 -46.50 2.31
C LYS A 407 -54.94 -45.55 1.13
N GLU A 408 -55.16 -45.83 -0.15
CA GLU A 408 -55.75 -46.94 -0.90
C GLU A 408 -55.28 -46.76 -2.38
N LYS A 409 -54.94 -47.85 -3.07
CA LYS A 409 -54.59 -47.84 -4.51
C LYS A 409 -55.86 -47.98 -5.35
N LYS A 410 -55.99 -47.17 -6.41
CA LYS A 410 -56.77 -47.52 -7.62
C LYS A 410 -55.88 -47.38 -8.86
N SER A 411 -55.90 -48.43 -9.66
CA SER A 411 -55.10 -48.69 -10.86
C SER A 411 -56.00 -48.67 -12.11
N THR A 412 -55.63 -47.97 -13.18
CA THR A 412 -55.23 -48.47 -14.54
C THR A 412 -55.93 -47.62 -15.64
N PRO A 413 -55.62 -47.70 -16.95
CA PRO A 413 -54.31 -47.70 -17.63
C PRO A 413 -54.22 -46.78 -18.88
N ARG A 414 -52.98 -46.55 -19.36
CA ARG A 414 -52.47 -46.17 -20.72
C ARG A 414 -53.38 -45.50 -21.76
N ARG A 415 -52.89 -44.40 -22.39
CA ARG A 415 -52.57 -44.36 -23.84
C ARG A 415 -51.75 -43.14 -24.28
N ILE A 416 -51.01 -43.39 -25.35
CA ILE A 416 -50.10 -42.56 -26.16
C ILE A 416 -50.87 -41.48 -26.93
N GLY A 417 -50.30 -40.29 -27.09
CA GLY A 417 -50.80 -39.26 -28.00
C GLY A 417 -49.79 -38.14 -28.27
N CYS A 418 -49.32 -38.07 -29.50
CA CYS A 418 -48.55 -36.96 -30.08
C CYS A 418 -49.26 -35.62 -29.91
N GLY A 419 -48.48 -34.55 -29.68
CA GLY A 419 -48.97 -33.17 -29.76
C GLY A 419 -47.82 -32.19 -29.65
N GLY A 420 -47.28 -31.78 -30.80
CA GLY A 420 -46.28 -30.72 -30.88
C GLY A 420 -46.83 -29.39 -30.36
N SER A 421 -46.01 -28.67 -29.61
CA SER A 421 -46.21 -27.25 -29.33
C SER A 421 -44.83 -26.58 -29.43
N GLY A 422 -44.79 -25.58 -30.30
CA GLY A 422 -43.57 -24.92 -30.75
C GLY A 422 -42.87 -24.12 -29.67
N VAL A 423 -41.55 -24.06 -29.82
CA VAL A 423 -40.66 -23.14 -29.10
C VAL A 423 -40.80 -21.77 -29.77
N PRO A 424 -41.21 -20.69 -29.05
CA PRO A 424 -41.16 -19.34 -29.61
C PRO A 424 -39.70 -18.90 -29.76
N GLY A 425 -39.36 -18.51 -30.99
CA GLY A 425 -38.02 -18.18 -31.44
C GLY A 425 -37.43 -16.93 -30.79
N LYS A 426 -36.10 -16.98 -30.63
CA LYS A 426 -35.24 -15.81 -30.45
C LYS A 426 -35.28 -14.96 -31.72
N GLN A 427 -35.44 -13.64 -31.59
CA GLN A 427 -35.21 -12.68 -32.68
C GLN A 427 -33.71 -12.56 -32.98
N ASP A 428 -33.40 -12.46 -34.27
CA ASP A 428 -32.04 -12.39 -34.84
C ASP A 428 -31.45 -10.97 -34.63
N PRO A 429 -30.20 -10.78 -34.17
CA PRO A 429 -29.70 -9.49 -33.72
C PRO A 429 -29.27 -8.50 -34.82
N LEU A 430 -29.72 -8.69 -36.07
CA LEU A 430 -29.25 -7.89 -37.22
C LEU A 430 -30.36 -7.38 -38.15
N GLU A 431 -31.59 -7.25 -37.65
CA GLU A 431 -32.57 -6.37 -38.28
C GLU A 431 -32.36 -4.94 -37.78
N PHE A 432 -32.09 -4.00 -38.71
CA PHE A 432 -32.02 -2.56 -38.46
C PHE A 432 -33.41 -1.92 -38.53
#